data_AF-A0A1F8KFZ6-F1
#
_entry.id   AF-A0A1F8KFZ6-F1
#
_cell.length_a   1.000
_cell.length_b   1.000
_cell.length_c   1.000
_cell.angle_alpha   90.00
_cell.angle_beta   90.00
_cell.angle_gamma   90.00
#
_symmetry.space_group_name_H-M   'P 1'
#
loop_
_entity.id
_entity.type
_entity.pdbx_description
1 polymer ?
#
loop_
_entity_poly.entity_id
_entity_poly.type
_entity_poly.pdbx_seq_one_letter_code
_entity_poly.pdbx_strand_id
1 'polypeptide(L)'
;MHNKKFEARRLAKKRLRTQRTWLFLALGGVFLIGVAFLLLRGNQNSQQLAAIEVNGAPSLKVDQEQVDLGDKKLGSTVKVSFLLTNVGDQPLRFSEQPYVEVVEGC
;
A
#
# COMPACT_ATOMS: atom_id res chain seq x y z
N MET A 1 -27.33 -22.06 62.65
CA MET A 1 -28.05 -22.61 61.48
C MET A 1 -27.48 -21.96 60.21
N HIS A 2 -26.55 -22.63 59.53
CA HIS A 2 -25.77 -22.07 58.42
C HIS A 2 -26.58 -22.05 57.11
N ASN A 3 -26.78 -20.86 56.53
CA ASN A 3 -27.66 -20.66 55.38
C ASN A 3 -26.92 -20.86 54.04
N LYS A 4 -26.90 -22.12 53.56
CA LYS A 4 -26.21 -22.57 52.33
C LYS A 4 -26.73 -21.92 51.03
N LYS A 5 -27.92 -21.28 51.03
CA LYS A 5 -28.54 -20.72 49.82
C LYS A 5 -27.89 -19.42 49.33
N PHE A 6 -27.24 -18.66 50.21
CA PHE A 6 -26.60 -17.38 49.83
C PHE A 6 -25.24 -17.55 49.14
N GLU A 7 -24.48 -18.59 49.50
CA GLU A 7 -23.18 -18.91 48.90
C GLU A 7 -23.31 -19.39 47.44
N ALA A 8 -24.31 -20.25 47.16
CA ALA A 8 -24.55 -20.76 45.80
C ALA A 8 -24.86 -19.66 44.78
N ARG A 9 -25.63 -18.62 45.19
CA ARG A 9 -25.97 -17.48 44.32
C ARG A 9 -24.76 -16.57 44.07
N ARG A 10 -23.83 -16.44 45.02
CA ARG A 10 -22.59 -15.67 44.85
C ARG A 10 -21.60 -16.36 43.91
N LEU A 11 -21.46 -17.69 44.00
CA LEU A 11 -20.59 -18.47 43.11
C LEU A 11 -21.10 -18.47 41.65
N ALA A 12 -22.41 -18.60 41.45
CA ALA A 12 -23.02 -18.51 40.11
C ALA A 12 -22.84 -17.12 39.46
N LYS A 13 -23.01 -16.04 40.24
CA LYS A 13 -22.75 -14.66 39.77
C LYS A 13 -21.28 -14.42 39.42
N LYS A 14 -20.33 -15.01 40.17
CA LYS A 14 -18.90 -14.92 39.85
C LYS A 14 -18.57 -15.65 38.55
N ARG A 15 -19.10 -16.87 38.34
CA ARG A 15 -18.87 -17.67 37.11
C ARG A 15 -19.30 -16.95 35.83
N LEU A 16 -20.49 -16.37 35.81
CA LEU A 16 -21.02 -15.63 34.65
C LEU A 16 -20.22 -14.36 34.33
N ARG A 17 -19.74 -13.67 35.37
CA ARG A 17 -18.93 -12.45 35.22
C ARG A 17 -17.54 -12.78 34.68
N THR A 18 -16.92 -13.87 35.14
CA THR A 18 -15.66 -14.37 34.58
C THR A 18 -15.85 -14.85 33.14
N GLN A 19 -16.90 -15.62 32.85
CA GLN A 19 -17.15 -16.10 31.48
C GLN A 19 -17.37 -14.94 30.47
N ARG A 20 -18.05 -13.87 30.88
CA ARG A 20 -18.25 -12.67 30.05
C ARG A 20 -16.93 -11.92 29.78
N THR A 21 -16.05 -11.81 30.77
CA THR A 21 -14.73 -11.17 30.57
C THR A 21 -13.83 -11.95 29.61
N TRP A 22 -13.87 -13.29 29.64
CA TRP A 22 -13.09 -14.13 28.72
C TRP A 22 -13.63 -14.09 27.29
N LEU A 23 -14.96 -13.98 27.11
CA LEU A 23 -15.57 -13.77 25.79
C LEU A 23 -15.14 -12.44 25.16
N PHE A 24 -15.10 -11.35 25.93
CA PHE A 24 -14.61 -10.06 25.41
C PHE A 24 -13.12 -10.08 25.10
N LEU A 25 -12.31 -10.79 25.90
CA LEU A 25 -10.88 -10.99 25.63
C LEU A 25 -10.64 -11.79 24.34
N ALA A 26 -11.40 -12.86 24.13
CA ALA A 26 -11.33 -13.65 22.91
C ALA A 26 -11.75 -12.84 21.67
N LEU A 27 -12.85 -12.08 21.78
CA LEU A 27 -13.35 -11.23 20.69
C LEU A 27 -12.35 -10.13 20.32
N GLY A 28 -11.76 -9.47 21.33
CA GLY A 28 -10.72 -8.47 21.12
C GLY A 28 -9.47 -9.04 20.47
N GLY A 29 -9.04 -10.25 20.88
CA GLY A 29 -7.91 -10.94 20.27
C GLY A 29 -8.13 -11.26 18.79
N VAL A 30 -9.31 -11.81 18.45
CA VAL A 30 -9.67 -12.10 17.04
C VAL A 30 -9.75 -10.82 16.22
N PHE A 31 -10.30 -9.73 16.78
CA PHE A 31 -10.37 -8.44 16.11
C PHE A 31 -8.97 -7.87 15.79
N LEU A 32 -8.04 -7.92 16.75
CA LEU A 32 -6.67 -7.45 16.54
C LEU A 32 -5.93 -8.27 15.49
N ILE A 33 -6.10 -9.60 15.49
CA ILE A 33 -5.51 -10.48 14.46
C ILE A 33 -6.09 -10.15 13.08
N GLY A 34 -7.40 -9.91 12.99
CA GLY A 34 -8.06 -9.53 11.74
C GLY A 34 -7.55 -8.21 11.16
N VAL A 35 -7.40 -7.19 11.99
CA VAL A 35 -6.84 -5.89 11.58
C VAL A 35 -5.39 -6.02 11.13
N ALA A 36 -4.55 -6.74 11.88
CA ALA A 36 -3.16 -6.97 11.50
C ALA A 36 -3.05 -7.70 10.14
N PHE A 37 -3.88 -8.71 9.90
CA PHE A 37 -3.91 -9.44 8.64
C PHE A 37 -4.31 -8.55 7.45
N LEU A 38 -5.29 -7.66 7.63
CA LEU A 38 -5.71 -6.72 6.59
C LEU A 38 -4.62 -5.70 6.26
N LEU A 39 -3.91 -5.17 7.27
CA LEU A 39 -2.78 -4.26 7.06
C LEU A 39 -1.62 -4.93 6.32
N LEU A 40 -1.32 -6.20 6.65
CA LEU A 40 -0.28 -6.97 5.95
C LEU A 40 -0.65 -7.29 4.50
N ARG A 41 -1.94 -7.51 4.19
CA ARG A 41 -2.39 -7.69 2.80
C ARG A 41 -2.49 -6.39 2.00
N GLY A 42 -2.87 -5.29 2.63
CA GLY A 42 -3.01 -3.99 1.98
C GLY A 42 -1.69 -3.39 1.51
N ASN A 43 -0.55 -3.83 2.07
CA ASN A 43 0.77 -3.35 1.70
C ASN A 43 1.43 -4.17 0.57
N GLN A 44 0.66 -4.94 -0.20
CA GLN A 44 1.15 -5.55 -1.44
C GLN A 44 1.22 -4.48 -2.54
N ASN A 45 2.12 -3.52 -2.33
CA ASN A 45 2.65 -2.68 -3.40
C ASN A 45 3.58 -3.60 -4.21
N SER A 46 2.97 -4.50 -4.98
CA SER A 46 3.66 -5.37 -5.92
C SER A 46 4.37 -4.44 -6.88
N GLN A 47 5.65 -4.17 -6.62
CA GLN A 47 6.53 -3.54 -7.59
C GLN A 47 6.48 -4.44 -8.82
N GLN A 48 5.67 -4.03 -9.79
CA GLN A 48 5.46 -4.77 -11.00
C GLN A 48 6.79 -4.72 -11.74
N LEU A 49 7.57 -5.80 -11.62
CA LEU A 49 8.84 -5.93 -12.32
C LEU A 49 8.53 -5.81 -13.80
N ALA A 50 9.20 -4.86 -14.47
CA ALA A 50 9.03 -4.66 -15.90
C ALA A 50 9.44 -5.94 -16.64
N ALA A 51 8.77 -6.22 -17.76
CA ALA A 51 9.22 -7.28 -18.65
C ALA A 51 10.60 -6.92 -19.21
N ILE A 52 11.52 -7.87 -19.19
CA ILE A 52 12.86 -7.70 -19.75
C ILE A 52 12.74 -7.81 -21.28
N GLU A 53 13.04 -6.72 -21.97
CA GLU A 53 13.09 -6.65 -23.44
C GLU A 53 14.53 -6.74 -23.95
N VAL A 54 15.52 -6.33 -23.13
CA VAL A 54 16.95 -6.29 -23.49
C VAL A 54 17.76 -7.12 -22.50
N ASN A 55 18.58 -8.05 -23.01
CA ASN A 55 19.45 -8.91 -22.22
C ASN A 55 20.91 -8.44 -22.28
N GLY A 56 21.65 -8.57 -21.18
CA GLY A 56 23.05 -8.21 -21.02
C GLY A 56 23.34 -6.71 -20.87
N ALA A 57 22.32 -5.85 -20.78
CA ALA A 57 22.50 -4.40 -20.77
C ALA A 57 21.38 -3.65 -20.04
N PRO A 58 21.65 -2.45 -19.48
CA PRO A 58 20.59 -1.56 -19.01
C PRO A 58 19.87 -0.93 -20.20
N SER A 59 18.54 -0.80 -20.13
CA SER A 59 17.76 -0.23 -21.24
C SER A 59 16.59 0.58 -20.72
N LEU A 60 16.49 1.85 -21.13
CA LEU A 60 15.40 2.73 -20.76
C LEU A 60 14.29 2.69 -21.81
N LYS A 61 13.04 2.60 -21.35
CA LYS A 61 11.85 2.80 -22.17
C LYS A 61 10.99 3.88 -21.55
N VAL A 62 10.51 4.79 -22.37
CA VAL A 62 9.55 5.83 -21.99
C VAL A 62 8.19 5.45 -22.56
N ASP A 63 7.12 5.74 -21.83
CA ASP A 63 5.76 5.53 -22.33
C ASP A 63 5.37 6.51 -23.45
N GLN A 64 5.92 7.73 -23.41
CA GLN A 64 5.66 8.81 -24.34
C GLN A 64 6.96 9.58 -24.66
N GLU A 65 7.40 9.55 -25.92
CA GLU A 65 8.59 10.29 -26.38
C GLU A 65 8.27 11.74 -26.77
N GLN A 66 7.03 12.00 -27.17
CA GLN A 66 6.53 13.32 -27.54
C GLN A 66 5.17 13.56 -26.87
N VAL A 67 4.98 14.78 -26.37
CA VAL A 67 3.73 15.20 -25.75
C VAL A 67 3.25 16.47 -26.44
N ASP A 68 2.15 16.38 -27.17
CA ASP A 68 1.45 17.53 -27.73
C ASP A 68 0.57 18.15 -26.65
N LEU A 69 0.85 19.40 -26.31
CA LEU A 69 0.05 20.16 -25.33
C LEU A 69 -1.13 20.88 -25.99
N GLY A 70 -1.19 20.95 -27.31
CA GLY A 70 -2.15 21.71 -28.09
C GLY A 70 -2.16 23.20 -27.72
N ASP A 71 -3.25 23.88 -28.07
CA ASP A 71 -3.40 25.29 -27.77
C ASP A 71 -3.52 25.53 -26.25
N LYS A 72 -2.62 26.37 -25.73
CA LYS A 72 -2.60 26.79 -24.34
C LYS A 72 -2.62 28.30 -24.23
N LYS A 73 -3.43 28.81 -23.31
CA LYS A 73 -3.49 30.25 -23.05
C LYS A 73 -2.17 30.73 -22.47
N LEU A 74 -1.74 31.92 -22.88
CA LEU A 74 -0.56 32.57 -22.30
C LEU A 74 -0.71 32.68 -20.77
N GLY A 75 0.36 32.37 -20.05
CA GLY A 75 0.40 32.40 -18.59
C GLY A 75 -0.21 31.17 -17.90
N SER A 76 -0.71 30.17 -18.66
CA SER A 76 -1.15 28.90 -18.08
C SER A 76 0.03 27.96 -17.80
N THR A 77 0.07 27.37 -16.61
CA THR A 77 1.05 26.32 -16.28
C THR A 77 0.49 24.97 -16.67
N VAL A 78 1.28 24.19 -17.41
CA VAL A 78 0.94 22.82 -17.79
C VAL A 78 1.91 21.86 -17.11
N LYS A 79 1.40 20.74 -16.62
CA LYS A 79 2.21 19.67 -16.04
C LYS A 79 2.13 18.45 -16.95
N VAL A 80 3.29 17.96 -17.35
CA VAL A 80 3.45 16.70 -18.08
C VAL A 80 4.09 15.68 -17.14
N SER A 81 3.77 14.40 -17.31
CA SER A 81 4.39 13.31 -16.58
C SER A 81 4.59 12.14 -17.52
N PHE A 82 5.74 11.50 -17.42
CA PHE A 82 6.15 10.36 -18.23
C PHE A 82 6.67 9.26 -17.30
N LEU A 83 6.45 8.02 -17.69
CA LEU A 83 6.90 6.84 -16.97
C LEU A 83 8.19 6.32 -17.59
N LEU A 84 9.23 6.32 -16.78
CA LEU A 84 10.54 5.75 -17.14
C LEU A 84 10.62 4.32 -16.61
N THR A 85 10.88 3.36 -17.51
CA THR A 85 10.96 1.94 -17.17
C THR A 85 12.30 1.36 -17.59
N ASN A 86 13.01 0.68 -16.68
CA ASN A 86 14.15 -0.14 -17.06
C ASN A 86 13.63 -1.48 -17.63
N VAL A 87 13.80 -1.69 -18.93
CA VAL A 87 13.46 -2.94 -19.64
C VAL A 87 14.70 -3.79 -19.91
N GLY A 88 15.85 -3.40 -19.37
CA GLY A 88 17.09 -4.18 -19.39
C GLY A 88 17.23 -5.06 -18.16
N ASP A 89 17.98 -6.15 -18.29
CA ASP A 89 18.31 -7.07 -17.19
C ASP A 89 19.47 -6.60 -16.30
N GLN A 90 20.11 -5.48 -16.64
CA GLN A 90 21.15 -4.84 -15.82
C GLN A 90 20.63 -3.58 -15.12
N PRO A 91 21.26 -3.17 -13.99
CA PRO A 91 20.90 -1.94 -13.29
C PRO A 91 21.09 -0.69 -14.15
N LEU A 92 20.00 0.07 -14.34
CA LEU A 92 20.04 1.36 -15.03
C LEU A 92 20.35 2.51 -14.06
N ARG A 93 21.32 3.36 -14.41
CA ARG A 93 21.70 4.56 -13.67
C ARG A 93 21.80 5.75 -14.62
N PHE A 94 21.22 6.88 -14.23
CA PHE A 94 21.45 8.14 -14.94
C PHE A 94 22.81 8.70 -14.54
N SER A 95 23.67 8.95 -15.51
CA SER A 95 24.96 9.62 -15.32
C SER A 95 24.81 11.14 -15.21
N GLU A 96 23.78 11.68 -15.85
CA GLU A 96 23.49 13.11 -15.94
C GLU A 96 21.99 13.35 -15.69
N GLN A 97 21.63 14.60 -15.45
CA GLN A 97 20.23 14.96 -15.25
C GLN A 97 19.45 14.84 -16.58
N PRO A 98 18.37 14.04 -16.64
CA PRO A 98 17.55 13.96 -17.83
C PRO A 98 16.92 15.31 -18.14
N TYR A 99 16.92 15.71 -19.41
CA TYR A 99 16.30 16.94 -19.88
C TYR A 99 15.22 16.64 -20.91
N VAL A 100 14.30 17.60 -21.05
CA VAL A 100 13.27 17.61 -22.10
C VAL A 100 13.51 18.83 -22.97
N GLU A 101 13.26 18.70 -24.26
CA GLU A 101 13.43 19.78 -25.23
C GLU A 101 12.06 20.21 -25.78
N VAL A 102 11.88 21.51 -25.95
CA VAL A 102 10.71 22.05 -26.65
C VAL A 102 10.99 21.99 -28.14
N VAL A 103 10.31 21.09 -28.83
CA VAL A 103 10.47 20.90 -30.29
C VAL A 103 9.78 22.03 -31.06
N GLU A 104 8.55 22.39 -30.66
CA GLU A 104 7.75 23.45 -31.29
C GLU A 104 6.94 24.20 -30.23
N GLY A 105 6.80 25.52 -30.40
CA GLY A 105 6.12 26.42 -29.46
C GLY A 105 6.78 27.80 -29.37
N CYS A 106 6.06 28.79 -28.86
CA CYS A 106 6.52 30.18 -28.65
C CYS A 106 6.64 30.52 -27.17
#